data_AF-A0A0L7KYY8-F1
#
_entry.id   AF-A0A0L7KYY8-F1
#
_cell.length_a   1.000
_cell.length_b   1.000
_cell.length_c   1.000
_cell.angle_alpha   90.00
_cell.angle_beta   90.00
_cell.angle_gamma   90.00
#
_symmetry.space_group_name_H-M   'P 1'
#
loop_
_entity.id
_entity.type
_entity.pdbx_description
1 polymer ?
#
loop_
_entity_poly.entity_id
_entity_poly.type
_entity_poly.pdbx_seq_one_letter_code
_entity_poly.pdbx_strand_id
1 'polypeptide(L)'
;MYNPFKQVSDERYKIITARYAKFQESMSDDNLEPVKVFDPLSQKHVDELHLIREVSKELQKKKEEDINKAAQAETEAEAEAMIEIKEAAVETAEKEDA
;
A
#
# COMPACT_ATOMS: atom_id res chain seq x y z
N MET A 1 20.11 11.67 4.46
CA MET A 1 19.31 11.86 3.23
C MET A 1 20.08 11.24 2.07
N TYR A 2 19.47 10.33 1.30
CA TYR A 2 20.10 9.73 0.12
C TYR A 2 20.21 10.80 -0.98
N ASN A 3 21.42 11.05 -1.49
CA ASN A 3 21.66 11.99 -2.59
C ASN A 3 21.83 11.20 -3.90
N PRO A 4 20.83 11.20 -4.81
CA PRO A 4 20.89 10.45 -6.06
C PRO A 4 21.94 10.99 -7.04
N PHE A 5 22.48 12.20 -6.82
CA PHE A 5 23.50 12.82 -7.66
C PHE A 5 24.93 12.61 -7.13
N LYS A 6 25.10 11.84 -6.06
CA LYS A 6 26.44 11.48 -5.59
C LYS A 6 27.08 10.52 -6.59
N GLN A 7 28.13 10.99 -7.24
CA GLN A 7 28.88 10.17 -8.18
C GLN A 7 29.48 8.95 -7.48
N VAL A 8 29.48 7.83 -8.19
CA VAL A 8 30.08 6.58 -7.74
C VAL A 8 31.61 6.74 -7.83
N SER A 9 32.36 6.19 -6.87
CA SER A 9 33.83 6.20 -6.97
C SER A 9 34.30 5.36 -8.16
N ASP A 10 35.49 5.68 -8.71
CA ASP A 10 36.08 4.93 -9.82
C ASP A 10 36.24 3.43 -9.51
N GLU A 11 36.71 3.11 -8.30
CA GLU A 11 36.81 1.74 -7.80
C GLU A 11 35.46 1.03 -7.84
N ARG A 12 34.42 1.69 -7.35
CA ARG A 12 33.08 1.13 -7.27
C ARG A 12 32.45 0.98 -8.65
N TYR A 13 32.70 1.93 -9.54
CA TYR A 13 32.32 1.84 -10.94
C TYR A 13 32.93 0.61 -11.61
N LYS A 14 34.26 0.40 -11.47
CA LYS A 14 34.95 -0.78 -12.00
C LYS A 14 34.37 -2.10 -11.49
N ILE A 15 34.06 -2.18 -10.19
CA ILE A 15 33.44 -3.36 -9.58
C ILE A 15 32.07 -3.65 -10.22
N ILE A 16 31.22 -2.63 -10.35
CA ILE A 16 29.87 -2.77 -10.93
C ILE A 16 29.97 -3.21 -12.39
N THR A 17 30.83 -2.56 -13.18
CA THR A 17 31.02 -2.91 -14.60
C THR A 17 31.52 -4.34 -14.78
N ALA A 18 32.47 -4.80 -13.95
CA ALA A 18 32.95 -6.19 -14.02
C ALA A 18 31.87 -7.22 -13.67
N ARG A 19 31.01 -6.94 -12.68
CA ARG A 19 29.87 -7.82 -12.35
C ARG A 19 28.81 -7.80 -13.45
N TYR A 20 28.60 -6.64 -14.07
CA TYR A 20 27.68 -6.50 -15.19
C TYR A 20 28.12 -7.34 -16.40
N ALA A 21 29.41 -7.34 -16.75
CA ALA A 21 29.93 -8.20 -17.81
C ALA A 21 29.65 -9.68 -17.55
N LYS A 22 29.91 -10.17 -16.33
CA LYS A 22 29.59 -11.55 -15.93
C LYS A 22 28.09 -11.85 -16.00
N PHE A 23 27.26 -10.91 -15.60
CA PHE A 23 25.81 -11.04 -15.73
C PHE A 23 25.39 -11.19 -17.20
N GLN A 24 25.96 -10.40 -18.12
CA GLN A 24 25.65 -10.51 -19.55
C GLN A 24 26.03 -11.88 -20.13
N GLU A 25 27.16 -12.45 -19.69
CA GLU A 25 27.60 -13.79 -20.11
C GLU A 25 26.64 -14.89 -19.65
N SER A 26 26.05 -14.76 -18.45
CA SER A 26 25.15 -15.76 -17.86
C SER A 26 23.66 -15.50 -18.11
N MET A 27 23.29 -14.38 -18.73
CA MET A 27 21.89 -13.91 -18.78
C MET A 27 20.95 -14.86 -19.54
N SER A 28 21.49 -15.69 -20.44
CA SER A 28 20.71 -16.59 -21.30
C SER A 28 20.79 -18.06 -20.90
N ASP A 29 21.39 -18.38 -19.74
CA ASP A 29 21.52 -19.75 -19.26
C ASP A 29 20.78 -19.93 -17.93
N ASP A 30 19.63 -20.63 -18.00
CA ASP A 30 18.76 -20.91 -16.85
C ASP A 30 19.39 -21.90 -15.84
N ASN A 31 20.50 -22.57 -16.20
CA ASN A 31 21.20 -23.48 -15.31
C ASN A 31 22.29 -22.79 -14.48
N LEU A 32 22.58 -21.52 -14.76
CA LEU A 32 23.56 -20.73 -14.02
C LEU A 32 22.90 -19.94 -12.91
N GLU A 33 23.63 -19.77 -11.79
CA GLU A 33 23.16 -18.93 -10.70
C GLU A 33 23.10 -17.45 -11.17
N PRO A 34 21.99 -16.73 -10.90
CA PRO A 34 21.87 -15.33 -11.28
C PRO A 34 22.96 -14.44 -10.69
N VAL A 35 23.72 -13.77 -11.55
CA VAL A 35 24.77 -12.85 -11.14
C VAL A 35 24.17 -11.54 -10.61
N LYS A 36 24.51 -11.19 -9.36
CA LYS A 36 24.11 -9.91 -8.75
C LYS A 36 25.10 -8.80 -9.11
N VAL A 37 24.63 -7.80 -9.85
CA VAL A 37 25.44 -6.66 -10.29
C VAL A 37 25.67 -5.67 -9.14
N PHE A 38 24.60 -5.33 -8.43
CA PHE A 38 24.64 -4.36 -7.33
C PHE A 38 24.93 -5.02 -5.99
N ASP A 39 25.37 -4.23 -5.02
CA ASP A 39 25.51 -4.73 -3.66
C ASP A 39 24.13 -4.98 -3.04
N PRO A 40 24.03 -5.97 -2.14
CA PRO A 40 22.84 -6.13 -1.34
C PRO A 40 22.59 -4.88 -0.49
N LEU A 41 21.33 -4.64 -0.16
CA LEU A 41 20.95 -3.61 0.79
C LEU A 41 21.64 -3.87 2.14
N SER A 42 22.09 -2.79 2.78
CA SER A 42 22.57 -2.88 4.16
C SER A 42 21.44 -3.33 5.09
N GLN A 43 21.77 -3.99 6.20
CA GLN A 43 20.77 -4.42 7.20
C GLN A 43 19.88 -3.25 7.64
N LYS A 44 20.47 -2.06 7.84
CA LYS A 44 19.73 -0.85 8.16
C LYS A 44 18.65 -0.52 7.11
N HIS A 45 18.97 -0.59 5.82
CA HIS A 45 17.98 -0.34 4.77
C HIS A 45 16.88 -1.41 4.75
N VAL A 46 17.24 -2.67 5.07
CA VAL A 46 16.27 -3.76 5.18
C VAL A 46 15.31 -3.50 6.35
N ASP A 47 15.84 -3.12 7.52
CA ASP A 47 15.05 -2.77 8.70
C ASP A 47 14.12 -1.57 8.42
N GLU A 48 14.62 -0.54 7.74
CA GLU A 48 13.82 0.61 7.30
C GLU A 48 12.68 0.19 6.36
N LEU A 49 12.92 -0.71 5.41
CA LEU A 49 11.89 -1.26 4.53
C LEU A 49 10.84 -2.08 5.30
N HIS A 50 11.27 -2.84 6.31
CA HIS A 50 10.36 -3.57 7.20
C HIS A 50 9.45 -2.61 7.95
N LEU A 51 10.01 -1.56 8.54
CA LEU A 51 9.23 -0.54 9.24
C LEU A 51 8.22 0.14 8.30
N ILE A 52 8.65 0.53 7.10
CA ILE A 52 7.75 1.13 6.10
C ILE A 52 6.60 0.18 5.78
N ARG A 53 6.88 -1.12 5.60
CA ARG A 53 5.87 -2.13 5.32
C ARG A 53 4.89 -2.30 6.47
N GLU A 54 5.35 -2.30 7.71
CA GLU A 54 4.49 -2.43 8.90
C GLU A 54 3.55 -1.24 9.05
N VAL A 55 4.11 -0.02 9.02
CA VAL A 55 3.30 1.21 9.11
C VAL A 55 2.32 1.31 7.95
N SER A 56 2.72 0.94 6.73
CA SER A 56 1.82 0.96 5.57
C SER A 56 0.65 -0.01 5.74
N LYS A 57 0.88 -1.20 6.30
CA LYS A 57 -0.18 -2.17 6.58
C LYS A 57 -1.16 -1.63 7.62
N GLU A 58 -0.67 -1.01 8.69
CA GLU A 58 -1.52 -0.42 9.72
C GLU A 58 -2.37 0.72 9.15
N LEU A 59 -1.77 1.60 8.34
CA LEU A 59 -2.49 2.69 7.69
C LEU A 59 -3.54 2.18 6.69
N GLN A 60 -3.26 1.10 5.96
CA GLN A 60 -4.23 0.47 5.07
C GLN A 60 -5.42 -0.10 5.84
N LYS A 61 -5.18 -0.84 6.93
CA LYS A 61 -6.25 -1.35 7.80
C LYS A 61 -7.11 -0.22 8.35
N LYS A 62 -6.49 0.84 8.86
CA LYS A 62 -7.22 2.00 9.36
C LYS A 62 -8.07 2.66 8.27
N LYS A 63 -7.53 2.79 7.05
CA LYS A 63 -8.29 3.30 5.91
C LYS A 63 -9.51 2.44 5.60
N GLU A 64 -9.35 1.11 5.59
CA GLU A 64 -10.46 0.18 5.35
C GLU A 64 -11.52 0.27 6.46
N GLU A 65 -11.10 0.36 7.72
CA GLU A 65 -12.01 0.57 8.87
C GLU A 65 -12.77 1.88 8.76
N ASP A 66 -12.11 2.98 8.40
CA ASP A 66 -12.72 4.29 8.25
C ASP A 66 -13.75 4.30 7.09
N ILE A 67 -13.44 3.63 5.97
CA ILE A 67 -14.39 3.45 4.85
C ILE A 67 -15.61 2.64 5.30
N ASN A 68 -15.40 1.54 6.03
CA ASN A 68 -16.50 0.69 6.49
C ASN A 68 -17.40 1.42 7.49
N LYS A 69 -16.82 2.20 8.41
CA LYS A 69 -17.60 3.04 9.35
C LYS A 69 -18.41 4.11 8.63
N ALA A 70 -17.83 4.76 7.62
CA ALA A 70 -18.54 5.75 6.82
C ALA A 70 -19.73 5.11 6.07
N ALA A 71 -19.53 3.94 5.47
CA ALA A 71 -20.59 3.20 4.79
C ALA A 71 -21.70 2.75 5.77
N GLN A 72 -21.33 2.29 6.98
CA GLN A 72 -22.31 1.93 8.01
C GLN A 72 -23.14 3.14 8.45
N ALA A 73 -22.49 4.28 8.71
CA ALA A 73 -23.18 5.51 9.10
C ALA A 73 -24.15 6.00 8.01
N GLU A 74 -23.80 5.85 6.73
CA GLU A 74 -24.68 6.18 5.61
C GLU A 74 -25.90 5.25 5.57
N THR A 75 -25.71 3.94 5.74
CA THR A 75 -26.83 2.97 5.77
C THR A 75 -27.74 3.15 6.98
N GLU A 76 -27.20 3.50 8.14
CA GLU A 76 -27.97 3.77 9.35
C GLU A 76 -28.81 5.04 9.19
N ALA A 77 -28.23 6.11 8.63
CA ALA A 77 -28.95 7.35 8.34
C ALA A 77 -30.09 7.14 7.31
N GLU A 78 -29.86 6.33 6.27
CA GLU A 78 -30.92 5.98 5.31
C GLU A 78 -32.04 5.16 5.97
N ALA A 79 -31.70 4.21 6.84
CA ALA A 79 -32.68 3.39 7.55
C ALA A 79 -33.53 4.23 8.52
N GLU A 80 -32.91 5.13 9.29
CA GLU A 80 -33.61 6.04 10.21
C GLU A 80 -34.55 6.98 9.44
N ALA A 81 -34.09 7.59 8.33
CA ALA A 81 -34.94 8.43 7.48
C ALA A 81 -36.14 7.65 6.92
N MET A 82 -35.94 6.38 6.55
CA MET A 82 -37.02 5.52 6.05
C MET A 82 -38.06 5.16 7.13
N ILE A 83 -37.62 5.00 8.39
CA ILE A 83 -38.51 4.77 9.53
C ILE A 83 -39.33 6.03 9.81
N GLU A 84 -38.69 7.20 9.84
CA GLU A 84 -39.36 8.49 10.09
C GLU A 84 -40.44 8.79 9.02
N ILE A 85 -40.15 8.51 7.74
CA ILE A 85 -41.13 8.66 6.65
C ILE A 85 -42.33 7.72 6.84
N LYS A 86 -42.09 6.48 7.29
CA LYS A 86 -43.17 5.50 7.51
C LYS A 86 -44.03 5.89 8.72
N GLU A 87 -43.42 6.34 9.81
CA GLU A 87 -44.16 6.78 11.00
C GLU A 87 -44.99 8.02 10.70
N ALA A 88 -44.44 9.00 9.99
CA ALA A 88 -45.17 10.18 9.55
C ALA A 88 -46.36 9.83 8.63
N ALA A 89 -46.19 8.84 7.73
CA ALA A 89 -47.26 8.39 6.84
C ALA A 89 -48.41 7.68 7.60
N VAL A 90 -48.08 6.90 8.64
CA VAL A 90 -49.08 6.23 9.50
C VAL A 90 -49.85 7.26 10.32
N GLU A 91 -49.17 8.25 10.89
CA GLU A 91 -49.82 9.30 11.69
C GLU A 91 -50.76 10.19 10.84
N THR A 92 -50.43 10.44 9.57
CA THR A 92 -51.33 11.13 8.63
C THR A 92 -52.55 10.30 8.25
N ALA A 93 -52.39 8.98 8.08
CA ALA A 93 -53.49 8.09 7.73
C ALA A 93 -54.50 7.94 8.89
N GLU A 94 -54.03 7.86 10.14
CA GLU A 94 -54.90 7.78 11.32
C GLU A 94 -55.67 9.08 11.61
N LYS A 95 -55.18 10.24 11.14
CA LYS A 95 -55.87 11.53 11.27
C LYS A 95 -56.90 11.80 10.17
N GLU A 96 -56.85 11.10 9.04
CA GLU A 96 -57.84 11.24 7.97
C GLU A 96 -59.05 10.29 8.12
N ASP A 97 -58.92 9.22 8.93
CA ASP A 97 -60.00 8.25 9.23
C ASP A 97 -60.76 8.52 10.56
N ALA A 98 -60.48 9.65 11.25
CA ALA A 98 -61.12 10.06 12.51
C ALA A 98 -61.98 11.34 12.36
#